data_AF-A0A7J6S1C0-F1
#
_entry.id   AF-A0A7J6S1C0-F1
#
_cell.length_a   1.000
_cell.length_b   1.000
_cell.length_c   1.000
_cell.angle_alpha   90.00
_cell.angle_beta   90.00
_cell.angle_gamma   90.00
#
_symmetry.space_group_name_H-M   'P 1'
#
loop_
_entity.id
_entity.type
_entity.pdbx_description
1 polymer ?
#
loop_
_entity_poly.entity_id
_entity_poly.type
_entity_poly.pdbx_seq_one_letter_code
_entity_poly.pdbx_strand_id
1 'polypeptide(L)'
;MDRGEREAGALPSRMTVETAHRGRRRSAHTLTELPQRTGDKRSLQRSRSVGALRDDTSKRQRRGSDGHAVWQEWFDEAKENAGRVWDSVSRFGMKLKSSADHLLEEVSRALDSDDEKPHKTVTSHDGDTGSCDSVTLPSRCKSRLDPANRFWFHHGFSAFPMRISLALSLVPLVGSVTPPTDTIVSIKSGGKDVDVSQLPTMLAKAGYTPDPEVASFLETAEITTLEYVHSQVVQTPPHTIGTEALCSFVTSASSKLSLQSECSKDVNAAVTSQLDPDLHVNDPYARDQRHLKLMKMGEVWRLASPHVTRNVKVAVLDSGIDWTDRDFAPLKGRLRKKSGGYLEGGWNFFTNSSVLTNGYDHGTPVCKILAAKGNNSVGIAGVAPNVTLVPLQMVGDNGAAPLSKFFAALNMAMDLEVDVISMSLAYGLRYMNYSEKAMLWQALAAAQQKGIVLVSGAGNWAEEASNIYPCWYGGPNSLCVAYMWDDNGRNTFHANSNWGDRVDVAAYGYDILTGVDKDGNERTFGGSSASTPIVAGLAAILLSMDVEPSMVKRCIVHNTDPVYAVEGKPQRIRGGAVNALKTVQYAIRWLSSKPRGLRGSDKFN
;
A
#
# COMPACT_ATOMS: atom_id res chain seq x y z
N MET A 1 43.11 -3.07 -46.39
CA MET A 1 42.78 -3.29 -47.82
C MET A 1 43.01 -4.77 -48.10
N ASP A 2 42.07 -5.52 -48.68
CA ASP A 2 40.66 -5.17 -49.00
C ASP A 2 39.82 -6.46 -49.22
N ARG A 3 38.52 -6.46 -48.85
CA ARG A 3 37.46 -7.49 -49.10
C ARG A 3 37.74 -8.95 -48.60
N GLY A 4 36.76 -9.86 -48.51
CA GLY A 4 35.30 -9.69 -48.36
C GLY A 4 34.38 -10.52 -49.29
N GLU A 5 33.88 -11.68 -48.84
CA GLU A 5 32.68 -12.45 -49.29
C GLU A 5 32.42 -13.61 -48.28
N ARG A 6 31.19 -13.96 -47.85
CA ARG A 6 30.16 -14.88 -48.42
C ARG A 6 30.67 -16.33 -48.64
N GLU A 7 29.94 -17.42 -48.39
CA GLU A 7 28.47 -17.68 -48.39
C GLU A 7 27.94 -18.43 -47.12
N ALA A 8 26.84 -19.22 -47.23
CA ALA A 8 26.05 -19.80 -46.12
C ALA A 8 25.67 -21.28 -46.34
N GLY A 9 25.21 -21.99 -45.29
CA GLY A 9 24.71 -23.37 -45.43
C GLY A 9 24.06 -24.04 -44.21
N ALA A 10 22.82 -24.54 -44.41
CA ALA A 10 22.18 -25.73 -43.79
C ALA A 10 21.93 -25.85 -42.26
N LEU A 11 20.63 -25.95 -41.91
CA LEU A 11 20.06 -26.83 -40.87
C LEU A 11 20.08 -28.31 -41.37
N PRO A 12 19.71 -29.38 -40.60
CA PRO A 12 19.10 -29.43 -39.25
C PRO A 12 19.71 -30.51 -38.30
N SER A 13 19.10 -30.75 -37.12
CA SER A 13 18.64 -32.10 -36.65
C SER A 13 18.39 -32.19 -35.14
N ARG A 14 17.43 -33.05 -34.72
CA ARG A 14 17.25 -33.50 -33.32
C ARG A 14 18.15 -34.72 -33.04
N MET A 15 18.59 -34.91 -31.79
CA MET A 15 18.71 -36.27 -31.24
C MET A 15 18.61 -36.30 -29.70
N THR A 16 18.04 -37.39 -29.17
CA THR A 16 17.83 -37.68 -27.75
C THR A 16 18.39 -39.07 -27.41
N VAL A 17 19.31 -39.16 -26.44
CA VAL A 17 19.69 -40.33 -25.61
C VAL A 17 20.29 -39.71 -24.33
N GLU A 18 19.82 -39.90 -23.09
CA GLU A 18 19.50 -41.10 -22.28
C GLU A 18 20.70 -41.68 -21.50
N THR A 19 20.41 -42.32 -20.36
CA THR A 19 21.24 -42.47 -19.15
C THR A 19 22.30 -43.58 -19.16
N ALA A 20 23.31 -43.48 -18.27
CA ALA A 20 24.08 -44.63 -17.78
C ALA A 20 24.51 -44.49 -16.29
N HIS A 21 24.63 -45.62 -15.57
CA HIS A 21 24.89 -45.70 -14.12
C HIS A 21 26.37 -45.99 -13.74
N ARG A 22 26.78 -45.49 -12.56
CA ARG A 22 27.69 -46.08 -11.53
C ARG A 22 27.71 -45.13 -10.31
N GLY A 23 28.00 -45.51 -9.06
CA GLY A 23 28.22 -46.82 -8.42
C GLY A 23 28.51 -46.61 -6.91
N ARG A 24 28.01 -47.47 -6.00
CA ARG A 24 28.09 -47.26 -4.53
C ARG A 24 29.51 -47.40 -3.95
N ARG A 25 29.81 -46.63 -2.89
CA ARG A 25 30.27 -47.16 -1.57
C ARG A 25 30.07 -46.16 -0.42
N ARG A 26 30.13 -46.65 0.82
CA ARG A 26 30.04 -45.89 2.09
C ARG A 26 31.34 -46.03 2.88
N SER A 27 31.64 -45.05 3.73
CA SER A 27 32.47 -45.17 4.94
C SER A 27 31.83 -44.31 6.05
N ALA A 28 32.14 -44.57 7.33
CA ALA A 28 31.47 -43.94 8.46
C ALA A 28 32.40 -43.81 9.68
N HIS A 29 32.24 -42.73 10.43
CA HIS A 29 32.84 -42.43 11.74
C HIS A 29 32.05 -41.27 12.38
N THR A 30 31.87 -41.12 13.70
CA THR A 30 31.79 -42.09 14.82
C THR A 30 30.90 -41.43 15.89
N LEU A 31 30.10 -42.19 16.65
CA LEU A 31 29.37 -41.67 17.82
C LEU A 31 30.10 -42.06 19.11
N THR A 32 30.20 -41.13 20.06
CA THR A 32 30.78 -41.34 21.39
C THR A 32 29.70 -41.68 22.43
N GLU A 33 30.12 -42.24 23.58
CA GLU A 33 29.27 -43.12 24.39
C GLU A 33 28.46 -42.46 25.53
N LEU A 34 27.56 -43.27 26.11
CA LEU A 34 26.77 -43.02 27.32
C LEU A 34 27.62 -43.18 28.60
N PRO A 35 27.03 -42.85 29.77
CA PRO A 35 26.71 -43.96 30.69
C PRO A 35 25.28 -43.94 31.27
N GLN A 36 24.78 -45.12 31.67
CA GLN A 36 23.62 -45.30 32.57
C GLN A 36 24.12 -45.38 34.04
N ARG A 37 23.36 -45.39 35.15
CA ARG A 37 22.04 -45.93 35.60
C ARG A 37 21.66 -45.17 36.92
N THR A 38 20.48 -45.20 37.56
CA THR A 38 19.25 -46.06 37.61
C THR A 38 17.96 -45.18 37.63
N GLY A 39 16.72 -45.66 37.75
CA GLY A 39 16.19 -47.03 37.54
C GLY A 39 15.47 -47.74 38.69
N ASP A 40 14.36 -47.22 39.26
CA ASP A 40 13.41 -48.00 40.11
C ASP A 40 11.94 -47.98 39.59
N LYS A 41 11.03 -48.74 40.22
CA LYS A 41 9.83 -49.36 39.60
C LYS A 41 8.50 -49.15 40.36
N ARG A 42 7.42 -49.67 39.73
CA ARG A 42 6.00 -49.83 40.18
C ARG A 42 5.14 -48.58 39.88
N SER A 43 3.89 -48.68 39.40
CA SER A 43 2.96 -49.79 39.11
C SER A 43 2.18 -49.48 37.80
N LEU A 44 1.75 -50.41 36.93
CA LEU A 44 0.69 -51.45 37.07
C LEU A 44 -0.66 -50.84 37.56
N GLN A 45 -1.83 -50.99 36.92
CA GLN A 45 -2.29 -52.03 35.99
C GLN A 45 -3.53 -51.60 35.14
N ARG A 46 -3.75 -52.27 33.98
CA ARG A 46 -5.05 -52.53 33.28
C ARG A 46 -5.84 -51.35 32.65
N SER A 47 -6.63 -51.53 31.58
CA SER A 47 -6.65 -52.62 30.56
C SER A 47 -7.56 -52.34 29.34
N ARG A 48 -7.20 -52.98 28.21
CA ARG A 48 -8.04 -53.46 27.07
C ARG A 48 -8.55 -52.47 26.02
N SER A 49 -8.06 -52.73 24.81
CA SER A 49 -8.52 -52.29 23.49
C SER A 49 -9.57 -53.23 22.86
N VAL A 50 -10.58 -52.66 22.21
CA VAL A 50 -11.33 -53.14 21.02
C VAL A 50 -11.84 -51.87 20.32
N GLY A 51 -11.97 -51.72 19.00
CA GLY A 51 -11.66 -52.55 17.83
C GLY A 51 -12.20 -51.83 16.58
N ALA A 52 -11.64 -52.05 15.40
CA ALA A 52 -11.99 -51.25 14.22
C ALA A 52 -13.36 -51.62 13.60
N LEU A 53 -14.04 -50.64 13.01
CA LEU A 53 -15.13 -50.84 12.06
C LEU A 53 -14.93 -49.96 10.82
N ARG A 54 -15.29 -50.49 9.66
CA ARG A 54 -15.21 -49.83 8.35
C ARG A 54 -16.59 -49.30 7.94
N ASP A 55 -16.56 -48.19 7.19
CA ASP A 55 -17.33 -47.96 5.94
C ASP A 55 -18.74 -48.57 5.82
N ASP A 56 -19.78 -47.73 5.91
CA ASP A 56 -21.07 -47.94 5.24
C ASP A 56 -21.51 -46.63 4.57
N THR A 57 -21.16 -46.51 3.29
CA THR A 57 -21.48 -45.37 2.43
C THR A 57 -22.74 -45.61 1.57
N SER A 58 -23.80 -46.25 2.11
CA SER A 58 -24.94 -46.75 1.29
C SER A 58 -26.38 -46.29 1.64
N LYS A 59 -26.64 -45.34 2.56
CA LYS A 59 -28.02 -45.15 3.10
C LYS A 59 -28.60 -43.75 3.37
N ARG A 60 -28.14 -42.68 2.69
CA ARG A 60 -28.86 -41.36 2.68
C ARG A 60 -28.99 -40.72 1.29
N GLN A 61 -29.75 -41.37 0.41
CA GLN A 61 -30.56 -40.68 -0.60
C GLN A 61 -32.04 -41.06 -0.39
N ARG A 62 -32.96 -40.20 -0.85
CA ARG A 62 -34.43 -40.26 -0.63
C ARG A 62 -34.94 -39.94 0.79
N ARG A 63 -34.85 -38.67 1.17
CA ARG A 63 -36.05 -37.90 1.61
C ARG A 63 -35.98 -36.51 0.96
N GLY A 64 -37.06 -36.14 0.26
CA GLY A 64 -37.36 -34.75 -0.08
C GLY A 64 -38.41 -34.21 0.88
N SER A 65 -38.77 -32.93 0.73
CA SER A 65 -39.74 -32.17 1.54
C SER A 65 -39.53 -32.27 3.07
N ASP A 66 -38.88 -31.25 3.64
CA ASP A 66 -39.49 -30.40 4.69
C ASP A 66 -38.51 -29.28 5.09
N GLY A 67 -38.39 -28.28 4.23
CA GLY A 67 -37.43 -27.18 4.32
C GLY A 67 -37.70 -26.14 5.42
N HIS A 68 -38.60 -26.42 6.38
CA HIS A 68 -38.90 -25.54 7.51
C HIS A 68 -38.43 -26.11 8.87
N ALA A 69 -38.56 -27.42 9.09
CA ALA A 69 -38.16 -28.06 10.35
C ALA A 69 -36.65 -27.90 10.62
N VAL A 70 -35.82 -28.10 9.58
CA VAL A 70 -34.36 -27.93 9.64
C VAL A 70 -33.94 -26.52 10.04
N TRP A 71 -34.75 -25.49 9.72
CA TRP A 71 -34.47 -24.11 10.11
C TRP A 71 -34.82 -23.82 11.57
N GLN A 72 -35.86 -24.43 12.16
CA GLN A 72 -36.12 -24.28 13.59
C GLN A 72 -35.05 -24.99 14.44
N GLU A 73 -34.65 -26.21 14.07
CA GLU A 73 -33.52 -26.89 14.73
C GLU A 73 -32.24 -26.04 14.67
N TRP A 74 -31.96 -25.40 13.52
CA TRP A 74 -30.86 -24.42 13.38
C TRP A 74 -31.01 -23.18 14.26
N PHE A 75 -32.20 -22.59 14.34
CA PHE A 75 -32.44 -21.38 15.13
C PHE A 75 -32.32 -21.63 16.63
N ASP A 76 -32.79 -22.77 17.12
CA ASP A 76 -32.70 -23.10 18.54
C ASP A 76 -31.29 -23.60 18.92
N GLU A 77 -30.57 -24.32 18.05
CA GLU A 77 -29.13 -24.57 18.22
C GLU A 77 -28.31 -23.26 18.21
N ALA A 78 -28.68 -22.29 17.38
CA ALA A 78 -28.04 -20.96 17.36
C ALA A 78 -28.32 -20.18 18.66
N LYS A 79 -29.54 -20.21 19.19
CA LYS A 79 -29.88 -19.61 20.50
C LYS A 79 -29.12 -20.29 21.64
N GLU A 80 -29.07 -21.62 21.68
CA GLU A 80 -28.39 -22.33 22.76
C GLU A 80 -26.88 -22.05 22.75
N ASN A 81 -26.25 -22.03 21.57
CA ASN A 81 -24.85 -21.68 21.45
C ASN A 81 -24.57 -20.20 21.73
N ALA A 82 -25.46 -19.27 21.37
CA ALA A 82 -25.38 -17.88 21.80
C ALA A 82 -25.46 -17.74 23.33
N GLY A 83 -26.35 -18.49 23.99
CA GLY A 83 -26.43 -18.60 25.45
C GLY A 83 -25.14 -19.12 26.07
N ARG A 84 -24.56 -20.19 25.54
CA ARG A 84 -23.27 -20.76 25.99
C ARG A 84 -22.09 -19.79 25.81
N VAL A 85 -22.09 -18.99 24.75
CA VAL A 85 -21.08 -17.92 24.54
C VAL A 85 -21.28 -16.78 25.54
N TRP A 86 -22.51 -16.33 25.75
CA TRP A 86 -22.84 -15.30 26.76
C TRP A 86 -22.44 -15.74 28.16
N ASP A 87 -22.68 -17.01 28.51
CA ASP A 87 -22.30 -17.59 29.80
C ASP A 87 -20.80 -17.83 29.97
N SER A 88 -20.02 -17.73 28.89
CA SER A 88 -18.55 -17.69 28.92
C SER A 88 -18.02 -16.26 29.04
N VAL A 89 -18.66 -15.28 28.38
CA VAL A 89 -18.33 -13.85 28.43
C VAL A 89 -18.67 -13.24 29.80
N SER A 90 -19.78 -13.65 30.42
CA SER A 90 -20.21 -13.19 31.75
C SER A 90 -19.16 -13.46 32.83
N ARG A 91 -18.44 -14.59 32.73
CA ARG A 91 -17.35 -15.01 33.62
C ARG A 91 -16.09 -14.14 33.51
N PHE A 92 -15.97 -13.33 32.44
CA PHE A 92 -14.90 -12.34 32.26
C PHE A 92 -15.30 -10.91 32.69
N GLY A 93 -16.44 -10.72 33.37
CA GLY A 93 -16.68 -9.55 34.22
C GLY A 93 -17.04 -8.24 33.51
N MET A 94 -17.34 -8.25 32.21
CA MET A 94 -17.75 -7.04 31.47
C MET A 94 -19.22 -6.69 31.74
N LYS A 95 -19.47 -5.56 32.42
CA LYS A 95 -20.83 -5.00 32.62
C LYS A 95 -21.35 -4.32 31.34
N LEU A 96 -21.98 -5.08 30.45
CA LEU A 96 -22.77 -4.57 29.32
C LEU A 96 -24.24 -5.00 29.49
N LYS A 97 -24.96 -4.32 30.41
CA LYS A 97 -26.32 -4.71 30.84
C LYS A 97 -27.41 -3.65 30.59
N SER A 98 -27.24 -2.82 29.56
CA SER A 98 -28.21 -1.80 29.14
C SER A 98 -28.43 -1.76 27.63
N SER A 99 -27.41 -2.07 26.83
CA SER A 99 -27.51 -2.09 25.36
C SER A 99 -28.09 -3.40 24.78
N ALA A 100 -27.97 -4.52 25.50
CA ALA A 100 -28.52 -5.80 25.05
C ALA A 100 -30.05 -5.85 25.20
N ASP A 101 -30.56 -5.40 26.35
CA ASP A 101 -31.97 -5.40 26.70
C ASP A 101 -32.79 -4.54 25.70
N HIS A 102 -32.25 -3.40 25.24
CA HIS A 102 -32.88 -2.54 24.22
C HIS A 102 -32.98 -3.23 22.84
N LEU A 103 -31.92 -3.93 22.41
CA LEU A 103 -31.91 -4.67 21.14
C LEU A 103 -32.87 -5.87 21.16
N LEU A 104 -33.02 -6.54 22.30
CA LEU A 104 -34.00 -7.61 22.47
C LEU A 104 -35.44 -7.08 22.41
N GLU A 105 -35.70 -5.90 22.98
CA GLU A 105 -37.02 -5.27 22.94
C GLU A 105 -37.40 -4.79 21.53
N GLU A 106 -36.45 -4.26 20.75
CA GLU A 106 -36.66 -3.90 19.34
C GLU A 106 -36.86 -5.13 18.44
N VAL A 107 -36.12 -6.22 18.66
CA VAL A 107 -36.33 -7.48 17.93
C VAL A 107 -37.69 -8.11 18.28
N SER A 108 -38.16 -8.02 19.52
CA SER A 108 -39.51 -8.50 19.88
C SER A 108 -40.60 -7.72 19.15
N ARG A 109 -40.51 -6.38 19.12
CA ARG A 109 -41.47 -5.52 18.41
C ARG A 109 -41.56 -5.79 16.91
N ALA A 110 -40.46 -6.22 16.29
CA ALA A 110 -40.43 -6.58 14.87
C ALA A 110 -41.05 -7.97 14.58
N LEU A 111 -41.05 -8.87 15.56
CA LEU A 111 -41.65 -10.21 15.42
C LEU A 111 -43.16 -10.21 15.66
N ASP A 112 -43.67 -9.29 16.50
CA ASP A 112 -45.10 -9.15 16.79
C ASP A 112 -45.90 -8.47 15.64
N SER A 113 -45.26 -8.02 14.56
CA SER A 113 -45.89 -7.19 13.52
C SER A 113 -46.22 -7.89 12.18
N ASP A 114 -45.77 -9.13 11.97
CA ASP A 114 -45.69 -9.74 10.61
C ASP A 114 -46.57 -10.99 10.42
N ASP A 115 -47.71 -11.08 11.13
CA ASP A 115 -48.62 -12.23 11.07
C ASP A 115 -50.11 -11.84 10.92
N GLU A 116 -50.53 -11.40 9.72
CA GLU A 116 -51.90 -11.67 9.22
C GLU A 116 -52.06 -11.65 7.67
N LYS A 117 -52.35 -12.85 7.14
CA LYS A 117 -53.28 -13.19 6.02
C LYS A 117 -52.82 -13.12 4.54
N PRO A 118 -53.41 -13.96 3.64
CA PRO A 118 -52.81 -14.30 2.34
C PRO A 118 -53.73 -14.24 1.09
N HIS A 119 -53.22 -13.78 -0.05
CA HIS A 119 -53.83 -13.92 -1.39
C HIS A 119 -52.73 -14.33 -2.40
N LYS A 120 -52.74 -15.49 -3.06
CA LYS A 120 -53.67 -16.10 -4.06
C LYS A 120 -52.97 -16.14 -5.44
N THR A 121 -52.74 -17.36 -5.94
CA THR A 121 -52.25 -17.66 -7.29
C THR A 121 -53.33 -17.51 -8.36
N VAL A 122 -52.93 -17.23 -9.61
CA VAL A 122 -53.56 -17.68 -10.89
C VAL A 122 -52.56 -17.46 -12.04
N THR A 123 -52.72 -18.17 -13.16
CA THR A 123 -51.75 -18.27 -14.28
C THR A 123 -52.38 -18.06 -15.66
N SER A 124 -51.73 -17.27 -16.52
CA SER A 124 -51.76 -17.33 -18.01
C SER A 124 -50.67 -16.35 -18.54
N HIS A 125 -49.92 -16.52 -19.63
CA HIS A 125 -50.15 -17.06 -21.00
C HIS A 125 -50.93 -16.14 -21.95
N ASP A 126 -50.44 -16.15 -23.20
CA ASP A 126 -50.80 -15.34 -24.38
C ASP A 126 -50.61 -13.80 -24.23
N GLY A 127 -50.16 -13.03 -25.23
CA GLY A 127 -49.52 -13.39 -26.51
C GLY A 127 -50.20 -12.79 -27.75
N ASP A 128 -49.75 -11.62 -28.22
CA ASP A 128 -49.86 -11.24 -29.65
C ASP A 128 -48.86 -10.11 -30.04
N THR A 129 -48.95 -9.68 -31.28
CA THR A 129 -48.01 -8.88 -32.08
C THR A 129 -48.56 -7.48 -32.38
N GLY A 130 -47.69 -6.55 -32.79
CA GLY A 130 -48.11 -5.21 -33.23
C GLY A 130 -46.97 -4.31 -33.68
N SER A 131 -46.94 -3.98 -34.97
CA SER A 131 -46.05 -2.97 -35.57
C SER A 131 -46.88 -2.00 -36.41
N CYS A 132 -46.58 -0.70 -36.34
CA CYS A 132 -46.97 0.31 -37.34
C CYS A 132 -46.13 1.59 -37.19
N ASP A 133 -45.92 2.29 -38.30
CA ASP A 133 -44.98 3.41 -38.44
C ASP A 133 -45.62 4.82 -38.41
N SER A 134 -44.85 5.78 -37.90
CA SER A 134 -44.79 7.20 -38.33
C SER A 134 -45.98 8.16 -38.12
N VAL A 135 -45.67 9.44 -37.86
CA VAL A 135 -46.03 10.62 -38.70
C VAL A 135 -45.50 11.94 -38.07
N THR A 136 -45.38 12.98 -38.89
CA THR A 136 -44.54 14.20 -38.77
C THR A 136 -45.06 15.38 -37.93
N LEU A 137 -44.12 16.11 -37.29
CA LEU A 137 -43.73 17.54 -37.49
C LEU A 137 -44.76 18.57 -38.04
N PRO A 138 -44.70 19.89 -37.68
CA PRO A 138 -43.85 20.83 -38.48
C PRO A 138 -43.36 22.19 -37.88
N SER A 139 -42.11 22.55 -38.21
CA SER A 139 -41.60 23.91 -38.56
C SER A 139 -41.45 24.99 -37.44
N ARG A 140 -40.60 26.04 -37.48
CA ARG A 140 -39.72 26.77 -38.47
C ARG A 140 -38.44 27.27 -37.73
N CYS A 141 -37.34 27.85 -38.25
CA CYS A 141 -36.71 28.15 -39.56
C CYS A 141 -35.15 28.30 -39.31
N LYS A 142 -34.20 28.25 -40.26
CA LYS A 142 -33.65 29.29 -41.20
C LYS A 142 -33.36 30.66 -40.54
N SER A 143 -32.25 31.39 -40.79
CA SER A 143 -31.17 31.32 -41.82
C SER A 143 -30.02 32.32 -41.50
N ARG A 144 -28.83 32.40 -42.15
CA ARG A 144 -27.97 31.49 -42.99
C ARG A 144 -26.76 32.31 -43.57
N LEU A 145 -25.56 31.70 -43.72
CA LEU A 145 -24.40 32.06 -44.60
C LEU A 145 -23.45 33.25 -44.28
N ASP A 146 -22.17 32.89 -44.13
CA ASP A 146 -20.92 33.40 -44.74
C ASP A 146 -20.25 34.78 -44.44
N PRO A 147 -18.91 34.89 -44.65
CA PRO A 147 -18.07 35.96 -44.09
C PRO A 147 -17.42 36.92 -45.12
N ALA A 148 -17.14 38.16 -44.69
CA ALA A 148 -16.07 38.99 -45.24
C ALA A 148 -15.66 40.13 -44.30
N ASN A 149 -14.37 40.26 -44.00
CA ASN A 149 -13.62 41.48 -44.31
C ASN A 149 -12.10 41.31 -44.10
N ARG A 150 -11.32 41.85 -45.04
CA ARG A 150 -9.88 42.09 -44.90
C ARG A 150 -9.68 43.61 -44.76
N PHE A 151 -8.64 44.02 -44.06
CA PHE A 151 -7.89 45.21 -44.47
C PHE A 151 -6.39 44.90 -44.46
N TRP A 152 -5.63 45.63 -45.28
CA TRP A 152 -4.25 45.31 -45.67
C TRP A 152 -3.25 46.28 -45.03
N PHE A 153 -1.98 45.90 -44.95
CA PHE A 153 -0.95 46.52 -45.79
C PHE A 153 0.26 45.57 -45.99
N HIS A 154 0.98 45.75 -47.11
CA HIS A 154 2.16 44.95 -47.50
C HIS A 154 3.47 45.67 -47.17
N HIS A 155 4.55 44.91 -46.98
CA HIS A 155 5.74 44.81 -47.87
C HIS A 155 6.74 43.82 -47.23
N GLY A 156 7.52 42.96 -47.93
CA GLY A 156 7.59 42.62 -49.35
C GLY A 156 8.52 41.39 -49.57
N PHE A 157 8.43 40.71 -50.72
CA PHE A 157 9.37 39.63 -51.14
C PHE A 157 10.74 40.22 -51.54
N SER A 158 11.90 39.54 -51.60
CA SER A 158 12.29 38.10 -51.67
C SER A 158 13.66 37.89 -50.93
N ALA A 159 14.57 36.91 -51.10
CA ALA A 159 14.86 35.82 -52.06
C ALA A 159 15.79 34.72 -51.46
N PHE A 160 16.16 33.72 -52.28
CA PHE A 160 17.19 32.65 -52.10
C PHE A 160 18.26 32.77 -53.22
N PRO A 161 19.40 32.00 -53.28
CA PRO A 161 20.00 31.05 -52.34
C PRO A 161 21.55 31.16 -52.12
N MET A 162 22.11 30.35 -51.20
CA MET A 162 23.46 29.73 -51.15
C MET A 162 24.72 30.41 -51.79
N ARG A 163 25.77 30.66 -50.97
CA ARG A 163 26.96 29.75 -50.82
C ARG A 163 28.05 30.29 -49.86
N ILE A 164 28.46 29.43 -48.91
CA ILE A 164 29.82 29.11 -48.41
C ILE A 164 30.95 30.13 -48.72
N SER A 165 31.57 30.75 -47.70
CA SER A 165 32.86 30.26 -47.12
C SER A 165 33.47 31.15 -46.02
N LEU A 166 34.46 30.57 -45.30
CA LEU A 166 35.44 31.15 -44.36
C LEU A 166 34.96 31.83 -43.07
N ALA A 167 35.71 31.57 -42.00
CA ALA A 167 35.49 32.12 -40.67
C ALA A 167 36.57 33.15 -40.30
N LEU A 168 36.19 34.14 -39.49
CA LEU A 168 37.11 34.91 -38.65
C LEU A 168 36.62 34.79 -37.19
N SER A 169 37.53 34.48 -36.27
CA SER A 169 37.21 34.30 -34.86
C SER A 169 37.15 35.64 -34.12
N LEU A 170 35.95 36.02 -33.68
CA LEU A 170 35.75 37.03 -32.62
C LEU A 170 34.98 36.37 -31.48
N VAL A 171 35.63 36.23 -30.33
CA VAL A 171 35.02 35.71 -29.10
C VAL A 171 34.22 36.84 -28.45
N PRO A 172 32.89 36.73 -28.30
CA PRO A 172 32.14 37.65 -27.44
C PRO A 172 32.44 37.33 -25.98
N LEU A 173 32.60 38.35 -25.13
CA LEU A 173 32.55 38.14 -23.69
C LEU A 173 31.14 37.70 -23.31
N VAL A 174 30.96 36.41 -23.03
CA VAL A 174 29.75 35.92 -22.36
C VAL A 174 29.84 36.33 -20.89
N GLY A 175 29.22 37.47 -20.57
CA GLY A 175 28.92 37.80 -19.17
C GLY A 175 28.05 36.69 -18.60
N SER A 176 28.48 36.08 -17.51
CA SER A 176 27.82 34.91 -16.92
C SER A 176 26.49 35.30 -16.29
N VAL A 177 25.40 35.15 -17.04
CA VAL A 177 24.03 35.20 -16.50
C VAL A 177 23.86 33.99 -15.58
N THR A 178 24.00 34.20 -14.28
CA THR A 178 23.64 33.19 -13.29
C THR A 178 22.13 32.94 -13.38
N PRO A 179 21.66 31.70 -13.59
CA PRO A 179 20.23 31.41 -13.57
C PRO A 179 19.64 31.65 -12.16
N PRO A 180 18.31 31.83 -12.03
CA PRO A 180 17.65 31.68 -10.74
C PRO A 180 17.98 30.30 -10.16
N THR A 181 18.12 30.24 -8.85
CA THR A 181 18.34 28.98 -8.14
C THR A 181 17.36 28.91 -6.99
N ASP A 182 16.80 27.74 -6.73
CA ASP A 182 15.96 27.59 -5.55
C ASP A 182 16.82 27.09 -4.37
N THR A 183 16.30 27.19 -3.16
CA THR A 183 17.00 26.80 -1.93
C THR A 183 16.07 25.97 -1.09
N ILE A 184 16.42 24.70 -0.87
CA ILE A 184 15.64 23.75 -0.08
C ILE A 184 15.99 23.93 1.40
N VAL A 185 14.98 24.16 2.23
CA VAL A 185 15.11 24.44 3.65
C VAL A 185 14.17 23.54 4.45
N SER A 186 14.70 22.69 5.33
CA SER A 186 13.91 22.06 6.40
C SER A 186 14.32 22.68 7.74
N ILE A 187 13.35 23.08 8.55
CA ILE A 187 13.58 23.58 9.92
C ILE A 187 12.52 22.97 10.82
N LYS A 188 12.90 22.46 12.00
CA LYS A 188 11.98 21.81 12.94
C LYS A 188 12.19 22.27 14.38
N SER A 189 11.07 22.47 15.08
CA SER A 189 10.99 22.73 16.52
C SER A 189 10.13 21.64 17.18
N GLY A 190 10.72 20.83 18.06
CA GLY A 190 10.00 19.78 18.78
C GLY A 190 9.27 18.76 17.88
N GLY A 191 9.77 18.51 16.67
CA GLY A 191 9.15 17.64 15.67
C GLY A 191 8.05 18.28 14.80
N LYS A 192 7.78 19.58 14.95
CA LYS A 192 6.95 20.36 14.02
C LYS A 192 7.82 21.16 13.08
N ASP A 193 7.39 21.32 11.83
CA ASP A 193 8.09 22.15 10.85
C ASP A 193 7.94 23.64 11.20
N VAL A 194 8.96 24.43 10.87
CA VAL A 194 9.04 25.87 11.10
C VAL A 194 9.22 26.58 9.76
N ASP A 195 8.38 27.56 9.50
CA ASP A 195 8.45 28.40 8.31
C ASP A 195 9.73 29.25 8.32
N VAL A 196 10.50 29.20 7.24
CA VAL A 196 11.79 29.90 7.11
C VAL A 196 11.64 31.43 7.21
N SER A 197 10.51 31.99 6.76
CA SER A 197 10.18 33.41 6.89
C SER A 197 10.04 33.87 8.35
N GLN A 198 9.81 32.95 9.29
CA GLN A 198 9.65 33.29 10.70
C GLN A 198 10.99 33.42 11.44
N LEU A 199 12.10 32.90 10.89
CA LEU A 199 13.42 32.91 11.55
C LEU A 199 13.90 34.33 11.97
N PRO A 200 13.80 35.40 11.14
CA PRO A 200 14.19 36.74 11.57
C PRO A 200 13.40 37.23 12.78
N THR A 201 12.08 36.98 12.79
CA THR A 201 11.19 37.34 13.91
C THR A 201 11.48 36.50 15.16
N MET A 202 11.82 35.22 15.01
CA MET A 202 12.21 34.36 16.13
C MET A 202 13.55 34.80 16.75
N LEU A 203 14.54 35.16 15.92
CA LEU A 203 15.82 35.71 16.38
C LEU A 203 15.63 37.02 17.16
N ALA A 204 14.87 37.97 16.61
CA ALA A 204 14.61 39.23 17.28
C ALA A 204 13.91 39.05 18.64
N LYS A 205 12.94 38.13 18.74
CA LYS A 205 12.28 37.76 20.01
C LYS A 205 13.21 37.07 21.01
N ALA A 206 14.26 36.39 20.54
CA ALA A 206 15.30 35.78 21.36
C ALA A 206 16.46 36.75 21.71
N GLY A 207 16.37 38.03 21.32
CA GLY A 207 17.39 39.05 21.61
C GLY A 207 18.58 39.05 20.65
N TYR A 208 18.50 38.34 19.53
CA TYR A 208 19.52 38.35 18.48
C TYR A 208 19.11 39.27 17.32
N THR A 209 20.02 40.11 16.86
CA THR A 209 19.85 40.84 15.60
C THR A 209 19.93 39.83 14.43
N PRO A 210 18.89 39.69 13.58
CA PRO A 210 19.00 38.93 12.35
C PRO A 210 19.86 39.69 11.33
N ASP A 211 20.34 38.98 10.30
CA ASP A 211 20.97 39.63 9.15
C ASP A 211 19.92 40.47 8.40
N PRO A 212 20.15 41.78 8.16
CA PRO A 212 19.13 42.65 7.58
C PRO A 212 18.86 42.39 6.10
N GLU A 213 19.85 41.89 5.35
CA GLU A 213 19.70 41.60 3.92
C GLU A 213 18.91 40.29 3.74
N VAL A 214 19.25 39.25 4.50
CA VAL A 214 18.52 37.98 4.49
C VAL A 214 17.12 38.13 5.09
N ALA A 215 16.93 38.96 6.12
CA ALA A 215 15.60 39.23 6.68
C ALA A 215 14.69 39.94 5.67
N SER A 216 15.16 41.01 5.03
CA SER A 216 14.39 41.74 4.01
C SER A 216 14.04 40.87 2.80
N PHE A 217 14.93 39.96 2.41
CA PHE A 217 14.64 38.96 1.39
C PHE A 217 13.55 37.98 1.85
N LEU A 218 13.64 37.42 3.06
CA LEU A 218 12.68 36.43 3.56
C LEU A 218 11.26 36.99 3.80
N GLU A 219 11.11 38.31 3.93
CA GLU A 219 9.79 38.97 3.94
C GLU A 219 9.10 39.02 2.56
N THR A 220 9.84 38.79 1.47
CA THR A 220 9.36 38.97 0.08
C THR A 220 9.63 37.78 -0.86
N ALA A 221 10.34 36.75 -0.39
CA ALA A 221 10.69 35.57 -1.17
C ALA A 221 9.46 34.69 -1.50
N GLU A 222 9.46 34.06 -2.67
CA GLU A 222 8.49 33.01 -3.01
C GLU A 222 8.91 31.69 -2.34
N ILE A 223 8.09 31.22 -1.40
CA ILE A 223 8.36 30.04 -0.57
C ILE A 223 7.27 28.99 -0.83
N THR A 224 7.66 27.82 -1.34
CA THR A 224 6.77 26.67 -1.58
C THR A 224 7.00 25.59 -0.53
N THR A 225 6.04 25.40 0.38
CA THR A 225 6.12 24.34 1.42
C THR A 225 5.72 22.98 0.84
N LEU A 226 6.69 22.06 0.78
CA LEU A 226 6.52 20.66 0.45
C LEU A 226 6.24 19.86 1.74
N GLU A 227 5.05 20.04 2.32
CA GLU A 227 4.65 19.43 3.60
C GLU A 227 4.89 17.93 3.68
N TYR A 228 4.79 17.20 2.55
CA TYR A 228 5.04 15.76 2.53
C TYR A 228 6.50 15.40 2.84
N VAL A 229 7.49 16.16 2.36
CA VAL A 229 8.92 15.88 2.66
C VAL A 229 9.46 16.71 3.82
N HIS A 230 8.63 17.58 4.42
CA HIS A 230 8.99 18.53 5.48
C HIS A 230 10.01 19.60 5.05
N SER A 231 9.99 20.01 3.78
CA SER A 231 10.93 20.99 3.22
C SER A 231 10.19 22.18 2.63
N GLN A 232 10.85 23.32 2.55
CA GLN A 232 10.40 24.54 1.89
C GLN A 232 11.36 24.84 0.75
N VAL A 233 10.84 25.18 -0.42
CA VAL A 233 11.62 25.61 -1.57
C VAL A 233 11.52 27.13 -1.66
N VAL A 234 12.64 27.81 -1.37
CA VAL A 234 12.76 29.27 -1.39
C VAL A 234 13.42 29.69 -2.71
N GLN A 235 12.70 30.40 -3.57
CA GLN A 235 13.28 30.87 -4.83
C GLN A 235 14.29 31.98 -4.56
N THR A 236 15.53 31.86 -5.06
CA THR A 236 16.57 32.91 -5.02
C THR A 236 16.86 33.41 -6.46
N PRO A 237 16.19 34.49 -6.93
CA PRO A 237 16.43 35.06 -8.24
C PRO A 237 17.86 35.60 -8.43
N PRO A 238 18.34 35.78 -9.68
CA PRO A 238 19.63 36.39 -9.95
C PRO A 238 19.73 37.78 -9.31
N HIS A 239 20.89 38.09 -8.73
CA HIS A 239 21.17 39.35 -8.02
C HIS A 239 20.36 39.58 -6.72
N THR A 240 19.71 38.55 -6.17
CA THR A 240 19.25 38.53 -4.76
C THR A 240 20.28 37.82 -3.87
N ILE A 241 19.93 37.48 -2.62
CA ILE A 241 20.84 36.72 -1.75
C ILE A 241 21.19 35.36 -2.37
N GLY A 242 22.46 34.97 -2.29
CA GLY A 242 22.88 33.63 -2.70
C GLY A 242 22.52 32.57 -1.67
N THR A 243 22.29 31.34 -2.11
CA THR A 243 21.98 30.20 -1.22
C THR A 243 23.00 30.00 -0.09
N GLU A 244 24.28 30.26 -0.31
CA GLU A 244 25.31 30.14 0.74
C GLU A 244 25.05 31.13 1.90
N ALA A 245 24.57 32.33 1.62
CA ALA A 245 24.15 33.30 2.64
C ALA A 245 22.87 32.84 3.34
N LEU A 246 21.86 32.39 2.59
CA LEU A 246 20.60 31.88 3.14
C LEU A 246 20.82 30.65 4.05
N CYS A 247 21.60 29.67 3.62
CA CYS A 247 21.90 28.49 4.43
C CYS A 247 22.83 28.78 5.61
N SER A 248 23.77 29.73 5.49
CA SER A 248 24.54 30.22 6.63
C SER A 248 23.65 30.89 7.67
N PHE A 249 22.70 31.72 7.23
CA PHE A 249 21.69 32.33 8.08
C PHE A 249 20.80 31.28 8.76
N VAL A 250 20.19 30.35 8.00
CA VAL A 250 19.33 29.28 8.54
C VAL A 250 20.07 28.44 9.59
N THR A 251 21.32 28.05 9.31
CA THR A 251 22.14 27.25 10.23
C THR A 251 22.50 28.04 11.50
N SER A 252 22.90 29.31 11.36
CA SER A 252 23.18 30.20 12.50
C SER A 252 21.93 30.47 13.34
N ALA A 253 20.79 30.69 12.70
CA ALA A 253 19.51 30.96 13.34
C ALA A 253 19.02 29.75 14.12
N SER A 254 19.04 28.57 13.50
CA SER A 254 18.57 27.33 14.11
C SER A 254 19.45 26.92 15.30
N SER A 255 20.78 27.09 15.19
CA SER A 255 21.71 26.91 16.32
C SER A 255 21.38 27.82 17.51
N LYS A 256 21.17 29.13 17.27
CA LYS A 256 20.77 30.11 18.31
C LYS A 256 19.40 29.81 18.93
N LEU A 257 18.47 29.25 18.15
CA LEU A 257 17.08 28.99 18.54
C LEU A 257 16.83 27.55 19.03
N SER A 258 17.87 26.71 19.12
CA SER A 258 17.76 25.27 19.44
C SER A 258 16.83 24.48 18.50
N LEU A 259 16.81 24.85 17.22
CA LEU A 259 16.06 24.18 16.16
C LEU A 259 16.95 23.16 15.43
N GLN A 260 16.32 22.12 14.88
CA GLN A 260 16.97 21.27 13.88
C GLN A 260 16.78 21.92 12.51
N SER A 261 17.81 21.95 11.67
CA SER A 261 17.67 22.46 10.30
C SER A 261 18.62 21.82 9.30
N GLU A 262 18.13 21.64 8.09
CA GLU A 262 18.89 21.30 6.89
C GLU A 262 18.65 22.39 5.85
N CYS A 263 19.69 22.83 5.15
CA CYS A 263 19.56 23.79 4.07
C CYS A 263 20.54 23.43 2.95
N SER A 264 20.04 23.39 1.72
CA SER A 264 20.81 23.09 0.53
C SER A 264 20.32 23.90 -0.66
N LYS A 265 21.20 24.08 -1.64
CA LYS A 265 20.80 24.68 -2.91
C LYS A 265 20.03 23.66 -3.74
N ASP A 266 18.89 24.07 -4.27
CA ASP A 266 18.26 23.36 -5.38
C ASP A 266 19.10 23.68 -6.63
N VAL A 267 19.90 22.70 -7.05
CA VAL A 267 20.87 22.90 -8.12
C VAL A 267 20.42 22.21 -9.39
N ASN A 268 19.47 22.85 -10.08
CA ASN A 268 19.20 22.67 -11.51
C ASN A 268 20.42 23.08 -12.39
N ALA A 269 21.56 22.42 -12.16
CA ALA A 269 22.75 22.36 -13.01
C ALA A 269 23.83 21.38 -12.48
N ALA A 270 24.01 21.24 -11.15
CA ALA A 270 25.27 20.71 -10.59
C ALA A 270 25.19 19.81 -9.33
N VAL A 271 24.01 19.45 -8.82
CA VAL A 271 23.84 18.40 -7.76
C VAL A 271 23.13 17.15 -8.30
N THR A 272 23.09 17.04 -9.63
CA THR A 272 22.60 15.89 -10.43
C THR A 272 23.41 14.60 -10.26
N SER A 273 24.28 14.51 -9.25
CA SER A 273 25.12 13.34 -8.91
C SER A 273 24.62 12.57 -7.69
N GLN A 274 23.73 13.15 -6.87
CA GLN A 274 23.21 12.52 -5.64
C GLN A 274 21.69 12.39 -5.58
N LEU A 275 20.93 13.35 -6.12
CA LEU A 275 19.48 13.18 -6.30
C LEU A 275 19.18 12.23 -7.45
N ASP A 276 18.25 11.30 -7.25
CA ASP A 276 17.72 10.52 -8.37
C ASP A 276 16.81 11.39 -9.28
N PRO A 277 17.00 11.39 -10.61
CA PRO A 277 16.27 12.27 -11.51
C PRO A 277 14.79 11.90 -11.73
N ASP A 278 14.37 10.66 -11.43
CA ASP A 278 12.98 10.21 -11.61
C ASP A 278 12.15 10.30 -10.31
N LEU A 279 12.82 10.18 -9.16
CA LEU A 279 12.21 10.14 -7.83
C LEU A 279 12.38 11.43 -7.03
N HIS A 280 13.39 12.26 -7.36
CA HIS A 280 13.76 13.48 -6.65
C HIS A 280 14.05 13.26 -5.15
N VAL A 281 14.78 12.17 -4.84
CA VAL A 281 15.24 11.85 -3.48
C VAL A 281 16.75 11.64 -3.43
N ASN A 282 17.36 11.92 -2.27
CA ASN A 282 18.81 11.84 -2.02
C ASN A 282 19.31 10.45 -1.55
N ASP A 283 18.41 9.47 -1.43
CA ASP A 283 18.71 8.16 -0.85
C ASP A 283 19.54 7.30 -1.84
N PRO A 284 20.77 6.86 -1.48
CA PRO A 284 21.75 6.36 -2.45
C PRO A 284 21.28 5.28 -3.42
N TYR A 285 20.47 4.32 -2.96
CA TYR A 285 19.99 3.19 -3.76
C TYR A 285 18.55 3.36 -4.27
N ALA A 286 17.90 4.50 -4.02
CA ALA A 286 16.57 4.77 -4.59
C ALA A 286 16.59 4.80 -6.13
N ARG A 287 17.74 5.16 -6.72
CA ARG A 287 17.96 5.14 -8.18
C ARG A 287 17.70 3.77 -8.81
N ASP A 288 17.94 2.70 -8.06
CA ASP A 288 17.85 1.30 -8.49
C ASP A 288 16.48 0.68 -8.16
N GLN A 289 15.62 1.40 -7.41
CA GLN A 289 14.24 1.00 -7.12
C GLN A 289 13.31 1.18 -8.34
N ARG A 290 13.56 0.40 -9.41
CA ARG A 290 12.81 0.39 -10.68
C ARG A 290 11.28 0.45 -10.52
N HIS A 291 10.73 -0.24 -9.51
CA HIS A 291 9.29 -0.23 -9.22
C HIS A 291 8.73 1.17 -8.88
N LEU A 292 9.46 1.99 -8.10
CA LEU A 292 9.05 3.36 -7.78
C LEU A 292 9.06 4.24 -9.03
N LYS A 293 10.06 4.05 -9.90
CA LYS A 293 10.21 4.79 -11.17
C LYS A 293 9.10 4.46 -12.15
N LEU A 294 8.79 3.17 -12.33
CA LEU A 294 7.67 2.70 -13.15
C LEU A 294 6.31 3.18 -12.62
N MET A 295 6.15 3.29 -11.30
CA MET A 295 4.96 3.87 -10.66
C MET A 295 4.95 5.42 -10.67
N LYS A 296 6.04 6.06 -11.15
CA LYS A 296 6.27 7.50 -11.17
C LYS A 296 6.19 8.18 -9.80
N MET A 297 6.75 7.55 -8.77
CA MET A 297 6.54 7.96 -7.38
C MET A 297 7.03 9.39 -7.07
N GLY A 298 8.09 9.88 -7.72
CA GLY A 298 8.50 11.30 -7.60
C GLY A 298 7.38 12.27 -8.02
N GLU A 299 6.69 11.99 -9.13
CA GLU A 299 5.53 12.78 -9.57
C GLU A 299 4.33 12.60 -8.63
N VAL A 300 4.10 11.38 -8.12
CA VAL A 300 3.03 11.06 -7.16
C VAL A 300 3.19 11.85 -5.86
N TRP A 301 4.37 11.84 -5.24
CA TRP A 301 4.65 12.58 -4.01
C TRP A 301 4.52 14.08 -4.22
N ARG A 302 5.07 14.61 -5.32
CA ARG A 302 4.97 16.04 -5.69
C ARG A 302 3.52 16.49 -5.89
N LEU A 303 2.67 15.67 -6.52
CA LEU A 303 1.26 15.98 -6.73
C LEU A 303 0.40 15.78 -5.47
N ALA A 304 0.75 14.83 -4.60
CA ALA A 304 0.04 14.60 -3.35
C ALA A 304 0.32 15.69 -2.31
N SER A 305 1.56 16.20 -2.22
CA SER A 305 2.01 17.08 -1.13
C SER A 305 1.10 18.28 -0.83
N PRO A 306 0.59 19.07 -1.81
CA PRO A 306 -0.28 20.23 -1.54
C PRO A 306 -1.69 19.86 -1.05
N HIS A 307 -2.02 18.56 -0.98
CA HIS A 307 -3.32 18.05 -0.55
C HIS A 307 -3.26 17.26 0.75
N VAL A 308 -2.06 17.02 1.31
CA VAL A 308 -1.90 16.33 2.59
C VAL A 308 -2.47 17.19 3.71
N THR A 309 -3.32 16.62 4.55
CA THR A 309 -3.96 17.31 5.69
C THR A 309 -3.67 16.64 7.03
N ARG A 310 -3.17 15.39 7.01
CA ARG A 310 -2.97 14.57 8.21
C ARG A 310 -1.91 13.49 8.01
N ASN A 311 -1.28 13.12 9.12
CA ASN A 311 -0.51 11.89 9.23
C ASN A 311 -1.47 10.67 9.24
N VAL A 312 -0.95 9.52 8.81
CA VAL A 312 -1.69 8.25 8.63
C VAL A 312 -0.92 7.14 9.34
N LYS A 313 -1.63 6.34 10.15
CA LYS A 313 -1.07 5.20 10.87
C LYS A 313 -1.25 3.94 10.04
N VAL A 314 -0.16 3.24 9.75
CA VAL A 314 -0.18 1.99 8.95
C VAL A 314 0.36 0.84 9.78
N ALA A 315 -0.50 -0.12 10.12
CA ALA A 315 -0.08 -1.35 10.77
C ALA A 315 0.45 -2.37 9.76
N VAL A 316 1.51 -3.07 10.14
CA VAL A 316 2.11 -4.16 9.37
C VAL A 316 2.05 -5.43 10.23
N LEU A 317 1.18 -6.37 9.86
CA LEU A 317 0.98 -7.64 10.57
C LEU A 317 1.89 -8.71 9.95
N ASP A 318 3.09 -8.86 10.51
CA ASP A 318 4.18 -9.61 9.88
C ASP A 318 5.14 -10.23 10.93
N SER A 319 6.41 -10.48 10.60
CA SER A 319 7.43 -11.07 11.47
C SER A 319 8.22 -10.10 12.34
N GLY A 320 7.96 -8.79 12.24
CA GLY A 320 8.67 -7.76 13.01
C GLY A 320 9.37 -6.75 12.11
N ILE A 321 10.40 -6.10 12.65
CA ILE A 321 11.20 -5.09 11.97
C ILE A 321 12.56 -4.97 12.67
N ASP A 322 13.62 -4.71 11.90
CA ASP A 322 14.89 -4.25 12.46
C ASP A 322 14.88 -2.73 12.67
N TRP A 323 14.60 -2.27 13.89
CA TRP A 323 14.68 -0.85 14.26
C TRP A 323 16.11 -0.28 14.32
N THR A 324 17.15 -1.10 14.11
CA THR A 324 18.54 -0.59 13.98
C THR A 324 18.86 -0.16 12.55
N ASP A 325 18.03 -0.53 11.57
CA ASP A 325 18.14 -0.05 10.20
C ASP A 325 17.85 1.45 10.12
N ARG A 326 18.78 2.19 9.50
CA ARG A 326 18.75 3.66 9.42
C ARG A 326 17.58 4.18 8.58
N ASP A 327 17.06 3.36 7.66
CA ASP A 327 15.87 3.70 6.86
C ASP A 327 14.61 3.89 7.72
N PHE A 328 14.62 3.37 8.96
CA PHE A 328 13.50 3.48 9.91
C PHE A 328 13.76 4.39 11.11
N ALA A 329 14.97 4.93 11.27
CA ALA A 329 15.37 5.69 12.46
C ALA A 329 14.38 6.83 12.87
N PRO A 330 13.80 7.63 11.96
CA PRO A 330 12.85 8.69 12.34
C PRO A 330 11.39 8.22 12.46
N LEU A 331 11.08 6.95 12.21
CA LEU A 331 9.70 6.43 12.13
C LEU A 331 9.23 5.71 13.41
N LYS A 332 10.12 5.55 14.41
CA LYS A 332 9.84 4.82 15.65
C LYS A 332 8.95 5.62 16.62
N GLY A 333 7.66 5.68 16.31
CA GLY A 333 6.67 6.46 17.05
C GLY A 333 6.23 5.86 18.40
N ARG A 334 5.66 6.73 19.24
CA ARG A 334 4.89 6.37 20.43
C ARG A 334 3.40 6.64 20.18
N LEU A 335 2.58 5.59 20.19
CA LEU A 335 1.13 5.69 19.96
C LEU A 335 0.35 5.46 21.25
N ARG A 336 -0.75 6.21 21.42
CA ARG A 336 -1.72 6.00 22.49
C ARG A 336 -2.76 4.98 22.05
N LYS A 337 -3.13 4.06 22.95
CA LYS A 337 -4.23 3.11 22.74
C LYS A 337 -5.56 3.69 23.23
N LYS A 338 -6.67 3.36 22.55
CA LYS A 338 -8.04 3.75 22.93
C LYS A 338 -8.43 3.17 24.29
N SER A 339 -8.01 1.92 24.56
CA SER A 339 -8.12 1.25 25.87
C SER A 339 -7.24 1.84 26.98
N GLY A 340 -6.36 2.79 26.66
CA GLY A 340 -5.42 3.41 27.59
C GLY A 340 -4.02 2.81 27.52
N GLY A 341 -3.04 3.57 28.03
CA GLY A 341 -1.61 3.28 27.88
C GLY A 341 -1.06 3.61 26.49
N TYR A 342 0.21 3.25 26.28
CA TYR A 342 0.97 3.54 25.06
C TYR A 342 1.62 2.28 24.49
N LEU A 343 2.01 2.38 23.22
CA LEU A 343 2.79 1.41 22.47
C LEU A 343 3.95 2.16 21.80
N GLU A 344 5.16 1.60 21.85
CA GLU A 344 6.41 2.28 21.47
C GLU A 344 7.15 1.42 20.45
N GLY A 345 7.17 1.85 19.19
CA GLY A 345 7.83 1.11 18.10
C GLY A 345 7.17 -0.22 17.70
N GLY A 346 5.94 -0.53 18.14
CA GLY A 346 5.24 -1.77 17.77
C GLY A 346 5.03 -2.75 18.91
N TRP A 347 4.67 -3.99 18.57
CA TRP A 347 4.43 -5.07 19.55
C TRP A 347 4.74 -6.47 19.01
N ASN A 348 5.43 -7.26 19.83
CA ASN A 348 5.73 -8.67 19.60
C ASN A 348 4.75 -9.54 20.40
N PHE A 349 3.88 -10.26 19.69
CA PHE A 349 2.85 -11.10 20.30
C PHE A 349 3.37 -12.45 20.80
N PHE A 350 4.63 -12.83 20.53
CA PHE A 350 5.27 -14.02 21.11
C PHE A 350 5.88 -13.71 22.48
N THR A 351 6.58 -12.58 22.61
CA THR A 351 7.20 -12.14 23.86
C THR A 351 6.29 -11.26 24.74
N ASN A 352 5.17 -10.78 24.20
CA ASN A 352 4.27 -9.78 24.82
C ASN A 352 5.03 -8.51 25.25
N SER A 353 5.82 -7.94 24.33
CA SER A 353 6.63 -6.75 24.59
C SER A 353 6.73 -5.84 23.35
N SER A 354 7.28 -4.64 23.51
CA SER A 354 7.69 -3.77 22.39
C SER A 354 9.01 -4.19 21.72
N VAL A 355 9.65 -5.29 22.17
CA VAL A 355 10.87 -5.83 21.57
C VAL A 355 10.50 -6.70 20.38
N LEU A 356 10.44 -6.06 19.21
CA LEU A 356 10.38 -6.73 17.91
C LEU A 356 11.71 -7.41 17.58
N THR A 357 11.65 -8.51 16.84
CA THR A 357 12.83 -9.18 16.27
C THR A 357 12.84 -9.08 14.74
N ASN A 358 13.94 -9.53 14.13
CA ASN A 358 14.06 -9.75 12.68
C ASN A 358 14.60 -11.17 12.40
N GLY A 359 14.23 -12.18 13.21
CA GLY A 359 14.74 -13.54 13.06
C GLY A 359 14.12 -14.32 11.90
N TYR A 360 12.95 -13.87 11.40
CA TYR A 360 12.41 -14.26 10.10
C TYR A 360 12.42 -13.03 9.17
N ASP A 361 13.33 -13.04 8.19
CA ASP A 361 13.64 -11.92 7.30
C ASP A 361 12.53 -11.69 6.25
N HIS A 362 11.43 -11.06 6.68
CA HIS A 362 10.24 -10.80 5.87
C HIS A 362 9.57 -9.47 6.27
N GLY A 363 9.30 -9.26 7.57
CA GLY A 363 8.68 -8.03 8.07
C GLY A 363 9.52 -6.77 7.83
N THR A 364 10.85 -6.86 7.92
CA THR A 364 11.78 -5.76 7.61
C THR A 364 11.69 -5.30 6.15
N PRO A 365 11.89 -6.15 5.12
CA PRO A 365 11.71 -5.73 3.72
C PRO A 365 10.27 -5.28 3.40
N VAL A 366 9.23 -5.91 3.99
CA VAL A 366 7.83 -5.45 3.87
C VAL A 366 7.66 -4.02 4.40
N CYS A 367 8.22 -3.71 5.58
CA CYS A 367 8.19 -2.38 6.16
C CYS A 367 8.97 -1.36 5.32
N LYS A 368 10.10 -1.75 4.71
CA LYS A 368 10.91 -0.85 3.88
C LYS A 368 10.16 -0.42 2.63
N ILE A 369 9.61 -1.38 1.89
CA ILE A 369 8.81 -1.10 0.68
C ILE A 369 7.62 -0.18 0.99
N LEU A 370 7.01 -0.33 2.17
CA LEU A 370 5.92 0.53 2.60
C LEU A 370 6.40 1.95 2.92
N ALA A 371 7.42 2.08 3.77
CA ALA A 371 7.64 3.30 4.54
C ALA A 371 9.11 3.70 4.79
N ALA A 372 10.13 3.04 4.21
CA ALA A 372 11.53 3.46 4.38
C ALA A 372 11.68 4.97 4.12
N LYS A 373 12.36 5.68 5.03
CA LYS A 373 12.33 7.14 5.04
C LYS A 373 13.17 7.71 3.90
N GLY A 374 12.49 8.10 2.82
CA GLY A 374 13.12 8.86 1.76
C GLY A 374 13.58 10.26 2.18
N ASN A 375 14.57 10.77 1.46
CA ASN A 375 15.35 11.98 1.71
C ASN A 375 16.20 11.99 3.00
N ASN A 376 16.60 10.83 3.53
CA ASN A 376 17.47 10.72 4.72
C ASN A 376 18.97 10.53 4.41
N SER A 377 19.36 10.53 3.12
CA SER A 377 20.71 10.25 2.59
C SER A 377 21.26 8.85 2.90
N VAL A 378 20.40 7.87 3.14
CA VAL A 378 20.73 6.47 3.45
C VAL A 378 19.79 5.52 2.71
N GLY A 379 20.29 4.35 2.34
CA GLY A 379 19.44 3.23 1.92
C GLY A 379 18.52 3.55 0.73
N ILE A 380 17.21 3.44 0.97
CA ILE A 380 16.14 3.49 -0.02
C ILE A 380 14.90 4.26 0.45
N ALA A 381 14.04 4.66 -0.49
CA ALA A 381 12.72 5.20 -0.20
C ALA A 381 11.64 4.10 -0.17
N GLY A 382 10.66 4.23 0.73
CA GLY A 382 9.42 3.47 0.69
C GLY A 382 8.35 4.19 -0.14
N VAL A 383 7.24 3.52 -0.46
CA VAL A 383 6.14 4.15 -1.21
C VAL A 383 5.50 5.32 -0.46
N ALA A 384 5.41 5.25 0.87
CA ALA A 384 4.81 6.29 1.72
C ALA A 384 5.73 6.66 2.92
N PRO A 385 6.83 7.41 2.70
CA PRO A 385 7.91 7.62 3.68
C PRO A 385 7.57 8.51 4.89
N ASN A 386 6.28 8.88 5.06
CA ASN A 386 5.81 9.84 6.07
C ASN A 386 4.62 9.32 6.90
N VAL A 387 4.33 8.02 6.80
CA VAL A 387 3.33 7.36 7.66
C VAL A 387 3.89 7.10 9.05
N THR A 388 3.03 7.04 10.06
CA THR A 388 3.39 6.38 11.31
C THR A 388 3.30 4.87 11.13
N LEU A 389 4.46 4.24 10.95
CA LEU A 389 4.60 2.80 10.82
C LEU A 389 4.33 2.10 12.16
N VAL A 390 3.50 1.05 12.15
CA VAL A 390 3.09 0.29 13.34
C VAL A 390 3.34 -1.21 13.11
N PRO A 391 4.58 -1.71 13.29
CA PRO A 391 4.87 -3.11 13.10
C PRO A 391 4.31 -3.95 14.26
N LEU A 392 3.54 -4.97 13.93
CA LEU A 392 2.85 -5.87 14.86
C LEU A 392 3.27 -7.30 14.54
N GLN A 393 4.30 -7.77 15.25
CA GLN A 393 4.90 -9.08 15.04
C GLN A 393 4.01 -10.21 15.55
N MET A 394 3.31 -10.84 14.62
CA MET A 394 2.42 -11.98 14.85
C MET A 394 2.87 -13.26 14.09
N VAL A 395 3.85 -13.13 13.20
CA VAL A 395 4.67 -14.23 12.68
C VAL A 395 5.92 -14.37 13.55
N GLY A 396 6.29 -15.60 13.93
CA GLY A 396 7.47 -15.88 14.75
C GLY A 396 8.76 -15.98 13.92
N ASP A 397 9.92 -16.01 14.58
CA ASP A 397 11.24 -16.15 13.92
C ASP A 397 11.40 -17.48 13.14
N ASN A 398 10.50 -18.44 13.34
CA ASN A 398 10.41 -19.69 12.59
C ASN A 398 9.37 -19.65 11.44
N GLY A 399 8.83 -18.48 11.09
CA GLY A 399 7.79 -18.30 10.07
C GLY A 399 6.38 -18.74 10.50
N ALA A 400 6.16 -19.18 11.74
CA ALA A 400 4.83 -19.61 12.19
C ALA A 400 3.93 -18.41 12.50
N ALA A 401 2.70 -18.41 11.95
CA ALA A 401 1.71 -17.33 12.12
C ALA A 401 0.40 -17.85 12.76
N PRO A 402 0.32 -18.07 14.09
CA PRO A 402 -0.87 -18.64 14.72
C PRO A 402 -2.07 -17.69 14.66
N LEU A 403 -3.28 -18.20 14.40
CA LEU A 403 -4.51 -17.39 14.37
C LEU A 403 -4.72 -16.55 15.64
N SER A 404 -4.37 -17.08 16.81
CA SER A 404 -4.46 -16.34 18.07
C SER A 404 -3.56 -15.11 18.13
N LYS A 405 -2.41 -15.12 17.43
CA LYS A 405 -1.52 -13.97 17.29
C LYS A 405 -2.04 -12.99 16.25
N PHE A 406 -2.58 -13.48 15.13
CA PHE A 406 -3.27 -12.65 14.13
C PHE A 406 -4.46 -11.88 14.72
N PHE A 407 -5.35 -12.56 15.46
CA PHE A 407 -6.47 -11.90 16.14
C PHE A 407 -6.02 -10.88 17.19
N ALA A 408 -4.97 -11.18 17.96
CA ALA A 408 -4.42 -10.23 18.94
C ALA A 408 -3.82 -8.98 18.26
N ALA A 409 -3.13 -9.15 17.13
CA ALA A 409 -2.57 -8.05 16.35
C ALA A 409 -3.66 -7.21 15.65
N LEU A 410 -4.70 -7.84 15.11
CA LEU A 410 -5.84 -7.15 14.51
C LEU A 410 -6.63 -6.35 15.57
N ASN A 411 -6.82 -6.90 16.77
CA ASN A 411 -7.39 -6.17 17.90
C ASN A 411 -6.51 -5.00 18.36
N MET A 412 -5.18 -5.17 18.42
CA MET A 412 -4.24 -4.08 18.73
C MET A 412 -4.28 -2.97 17.68
N ALA A 413 -4.35 -3.31 16.39
CA ALA A 413 -4.47 -2.33 15.31
C ALA A 413 -5.78 -1.51 15.41
N MET A 414 -6.89 -2.17 15.76
CA MET A 414 -8.16 -1.50 16.05
C MET A 414 -8.12 -0.62 17.31
N ASP A 415 -7.38 -1.01 18.34
CA ASP A 415 -7.20 -0.27 19.61
C ASP A 415 -6.22 0.91 19.47
N LEU A 416 -5.29 0.85 18.53
CA LEU A 416 -4.44 1.97 18.09
C LEU A 416 -5.15 2.88 17.07
N GLU A 417 -6.36 2.52 16.65
CA GLU A 417 -7.21 3.23 15.68
C GLU A 417 -6.46 3.52 14.37
N VAL A 418 -5.70 2.53 13.85
CA VAL A 418 -4.89 2.72 12.63
C VAL A 418 -5.77 2.89 11.39
N ASP A 419 -5.24 3.58 10.38
CA ASP A 419 -5.96 3.89 9.14
C ASP A 419 -5.86 2.75 8.11
N VAL A 420 -4.71 2.09 8.05
CA VAL A 420 -4.42 0.98 7.12
C VAL A 420 -3.83 -0.20 7.89
N ILE A 421 -4.21 -1.41 7.49
CA ILE A 421 -3.62 -2.67 7.91
C ILE A 421 -3.06 -3.38 6.67
N SER A 422 -1.74 -3.55 6.64
CA SER A 422 -0.99 -4.31 5.62
C SER A 422 -0.74 -5.74 6.12
N MET A 423 -1.09 -6.73 5.30
CA MET A 423 -1.07 -8.16 5.63
C MET A 423 -0.40 -8.98 4.52
N SER A 424 0.93 -9.04 4.54
CA SER A 424 1.76 -9.83 3.61
C SER A 424 1.77 -11.33 3.94
N LEU A 425 0.59 -11.90 4.24
CA LEU A 425 0.41 -13.27 4.72
C LEU A 425 -0.79 -13.95 4.07
N ALA A 426 -0.85 -15.28 4.18
CA ALA A 426 -1.92 -16.09 3.63
C ALA A 426 -2.28 -17.28 4.53
N TYR A 427 -3.58 -17.42 4.79
CA TYR A 427 -4.22 -18.54 5.47
C TYR A 427 -5.06 -19.35 4.49
N GLY A 428 -4.83 -20.66 4.41
CA GLY A 428 -5.62 -21.57 3.57
C GLY A 428 -6.92 -22.00 4.23
N LEU A 429 -8.06 -21.49 3.77
CA LEU A 429 -9.40 -21.81 4.27
C LEU A 429 -9.72 -23.31 4.26
N ARG A 430 -9.14 -24.09 3.34
CA ARG A 430 -9.27 -25.55 3.29
C ARG A 430 -8.70 -26.30 4.51
N TYR A 431 -7.85 -25.65 5.31
CA TYR A 431 -7.25 -26.22 6.52
C TYR A 431 -7.94 -25.79 7.82
N MET A 432 -9.03 -25.03 7.73
CA MET A 432 -9.75 -24.45 8.88
C MET A 432 -11.12 -25.09 9.08
N ASN A 433 -11.58 -25.12 10.33
CA ASN A 433 -12.95 -25.47 10.68
C ASN A 433 -13.92 -24.28 10.46
N TYR A 434 -15.22 -24.49 10.65
CA TYR A 434 -16.24 -23.46 10.41
C TYR A 434 -16.09 -22.24 11.34
N SER A 435 -15.82 -22.47 12.64
CA SER A 435 -15.68 -21.41 13.64
C SER A 435 -14.48 -20.49 13.34
N GLU A 436 -13.33 -21.05 12.98
CA GLU A 436 -12.14 -20.27 12.59
C GLU A 436 -12.41 -19.33 11.41
N LYS A 437 -13.19 -19.77 10.41
CA LYS A 437 -13.58 -18.97 9.25
C LYS A 437 -14.55 -17.85 9.63
N ALA A 438 -15.53 -18.16 10.49
CA ALA A 438 -16.45 -17.17 11.02
C ALA A 438 -15.72 -16.09 11.83
N MET A 439 -14.80 -16.49 12.73
CA MET A 439 -13.99 -15.57 13.52
C MET A 439 -13.08 -14.69 12.64
N LEU A 440 -12.43 -15.26 11.61
CA LEU A 440 -11.64 -14.49 10.64
C LEU A 440 -12.48 -13.45 9.89
N TRP A 441 -13.66 -13.84 9.39
CA TRP A 441 -14.55 -12.92 8.70
C TRP A 441 -15.06 -11.81 9.63
N GLN A 442 -15.46 -12.17 10.86
CA GLN A 442 -15.95 -11.22 11.88
C GLN A 442 -14.87 -10.20 12.28
N ALA A 443 -13.62 -10.65 12.50
CA ALA A 443 -12.54 -9.76 12.92
C ALA A 443 -12.14 -8.78 11.80
N LEU A 444 -12.10 -9.23 10.54
CA LEU A 444 -11.88 -8.35 9.38
C LEU A 444 -13.05 -7.39 9.18
N ALA A 445 -14.29 -7.84 9.39
CA ALA A 445 -15.47 -6.98 9.33
C ALA A 445 -15.45 -5.90 10.42
N ALA A 446 -15.08 -6.24 11.66
CA ALA A 446 -14.97 -5.28 12.76
C ALA A 446 -13.89 -4.21 12.51
N ALA A 447 -12.78 -4.56 11.85
CA ALA A 447 -11.76 -3.60 11.44
C ALA A 447 -12.27 -2.69 10.31
N GLN A 448 -12.90 -3.26 9.28
CA GLN A 448 -13.50 -2.48 8.19
C GLN A 448 -14.61 -1.53 8.67
N GLN A 449 -15.45 -1.96 9.61
CA GLN A 449 -16.51 -1.13 10.23
C GLN A 449 -15.96 0.08 10.99
N LYS A 450 -14.69 0.04 11.44
CA LYS A 450 -13.98 1.20 12.03
C LYS A 450 -13.38 2.14 10.98
N GLY A 451 -13.67 1.92 9.70
CA GLY A 451 -13.10 2.69 8.59
C GLY A 451 -11.68 2.27 8.19
N ILE A 452 -11.15 1.17 8.72
CA ILE A 452 -9.77 0.75 8.44
C ILE A 452 -9.68 0.14 7.03
N VAL A 453 -8.68 0.53 6.24
CA VAL A 453 -8.38 -0.07 4.93
C VAL A 453 -7.52 -1.33 5.12
N LEU A 454 -7.95 -2.46 4.53
CA LEU A 454 -7.34 -3.78 4.75
C LEU A 454 -6.65 -4.28 3.48
N VAL A 455 -5.33 -4.18 3.39
CA VAL A 455 -4.55 -4.58 2.21
C VAL A 455 -3.87 -5.92 2.46
N SER A 456 -4.04 -6.89 1.56
CA SER A 456 -3.56 -8.27 1.75
C SER A 456 -3.06 -8.92 0.47
N GLY A 457 -2.08 -9.82 0.61
CA GLY A 457 -1.50 -10.54 -0.52
C GLY A 457 -2.38 -11.67 -1.05
N ALA A 458 -2.37 -11.88 -2.37
CA ALA A 458 -3.09 -12.99 -3.01
C ALA A 458 -2.46 -14.37 -2.75
N GLY A 459 -1.15 -14.43 -2.48
CA GLY A 459 -0.37 -15.66 -2.32
C GLY A 459 0.51 -15.99 -3.53
N ASN A 460 1.45 -16.93 -3.31
CA ASN A 460 2.59 -17.20 -4.21
C ASN A 460 2.62 -18.65 -4.74
N TRP A 461 1.46 -19.30 -4.90
CA TRP A 461 1.35 -20.75 -5.18
C TRP A 461 0.96 -21.09 -6.62
N ALA A 462 0.68 -20.09 -7.47
CA ALA A 462 0.00 -20.28 -8.75
C ALA A 462 -1.32 -21.08 -8.60
N GLU A 463 -2.16 -20.71 -7.62
CA GLU A 463 -3.54 -21.20 -7.51
C GLU A 463 -4.55 -20.05 -7.49
N GLU A 464 -5.85 -20.36 -7.53
CA GLU A 464 -6.87 -19.36 -7.24
C GLU A 464 -6.80 -18.90 -5.78
N ALA A 465 -6.91 -17.59 -5.56
CA ALA A 465 -7.05 -16.99 -4.25
C ALA A 465 -8.41 -17.30 -3.57
N SER A 466 -9.24 -18.17 -4.15
CA SER A 466 -10.51 -18.68 -3.58
C SER A 466 -10.33 -19.44 -2.27
N ASN A 467 -9.12 -19.88 -1.97
CA ASN A 467 -8.73 -20.50 -0.71
C ASN A 467 -8.02 -19.54 0.28
N ILE A 468 -7.67 -18.31 -0.11
CA ILE A 468 -6.68 -17.49 0.62
C ILE A 468 -7.32 -16.39 1.45
N TYR A 469 -7.08 -16.39 2.76
CA TYR A 469 -7.40 -15.28 3.67
C TYR A 469 -6.13 -14.52 4.10
N PRO A 470 -6.17 -13.18 4.29
CA PRO A 470 -7.34 -12.31 4.24
C PRO A 470 -7.93 -12.02 2.85
N CYS A 471 -7.16 -12.21 1.76
CA CYS A 471 -7.53 -11.83 0.38
C CYS A 471 -9.01 -12.06 -0.01
N TRP A 472 -9.51 -13.28 0.19
CA TRP A 472 -10.86 -13.68 -0.23
C TRP A 472 -12.00 -12.92 0.47
N TYR A 473 -11.73 -12.27 1.62
CA TYR A 473 -12.70 -11.45 2.36
C TYR A 473 -13.42 -10.44 1.44
N GLY A 474 -12.65 -9.69 0.65
CA GLY A 474 -13.15 -8.92 -0.50
C GLY A 474 -14.14 -7.78 -0.21
N GLY A 475 -14.23 -7.30 1.04
CA GLY A 475 -15.11 -6.21 1.45
C GLY A 475 -14.79 -4.84 0.82
N PRO A 476 -15.66 -3.82 1.00
CA PRO A 476 -15.53 -2.49 0.39
C PRO A 476 -14.21 -1.77 0.70
N ASN A 477 -13.65 -1.88 1.90
CA ASN A 477 -12.38 -1.23 2.25
C ASN A 477 -11.20 -2.21 2.20
N SER A 478 -11.39 -3.41 1.64
CA SER A 478 -10.36 -4.46 1.59
C SER A 478 -9.83 -4.64 0.18
N LEU A 479 -8.50 -4.68 0.02
CA LEU A 479 -7.80 -4.86 -1.24
C LEU A 479 -7.03 -6.18 -1.21
N CYS A 480 -7.34 -7.10 -2.13
CA CYS A 480 -6.46 -8.24 -2.41
C CYS A 480 -5.50 -7.93 -3.58
N VAL A 481 -4.21 -8.18 -3.36
CA VAL A 481 -3.11 -7.74 -4.21
C VAL A 481 -2.32 -8.93 -4.75
N ALA A 482 -2.40 -9.15 -6.06
CA ALA A 482 -1.48 -10.04 -6.80
C ALA A 482 -0.16 -9.33 -7.11
N TYR A 483 0.85 -10.09 -7.54
CA TYR A 483 2.15 -9.53 -7.92
C TYR A 483 2.48 -9.66 -9.41
N MET A 484 3.11 -8.61 -9.93
CA MET A 484 3.53 -8.46 -11.33
C MET A 484 5.01 -8.05 -11.39
N TRP A 485 5.55 -8.05 -12.61
CA TRP A 485 6.89 -7.62 -12.94
C TRP A 485 6.88 -6.80 -14.24
N ASP A 486 7.99 -6.14 -14.56
CA ASP A 486 8.14 -5.36 -15.78
C ASP A 486 8.90 -6.16 -16.86
N ASP A 487 8.13 -6.78 -17.75
CA ASP A 487 8.63 -7.45 -18.94
C ASP A 487 8.82 -6.43 -20.07
N ASN A 488 9.98 -5.78 -20.06
CA ASN A 488 10.46 -4.93 -21.15
C ASN A 488 9.50 -3.76 -21.50
N GLY A 489 8.97 -3.08 -20.48
CA GLY A 489 7.98 -2.00 -20.61
C GLY A 489 6.53 -2.48 -20.56
N ARG A 490 6.29 -3.73 -20.15
CA ARG A 490 4.95 -4.33 -20.01
C ARG A 490 4.74 -4.82 -18.59
N ASN A 491 3.66 -4.34 -17.98
CA ASN A 491 3.16 -4.85 -16.70
C ASN A 491 2.70 -6.30 -16.90
N THR A 492 3.55 -7.27 -16.57
CA THR A 492 3.25 -8.69 -16.77
C THR A 492 3.03 -9.36 -15.43
N PHE A 493 1.88 -10.01 -15.25
CA PHE A 493 1.53 -10.70 -14.02
C PHE A 493 2.52 -11.83 -13.75
N HIS A 494 3.01 -11.99 -12.51
CA HIS A 494 4.05 -12.98 -12.25
C HIS A 494 3.47 -14.39 -12.24
N ALA A 495 4.16 -15.34 -12.90
CA ALA A 495 3.64 -16.69 -13.14
C ALA A 495 3.32 -17.49 -11.84
N ASN A 496 3.93 -17.13 -10.71
CA ASN A 496 3.68 -17.75 -9.41
C ASN A 496 2.70 -16.98 -8.52
N SER A 497 2.20 -15.81 -8.94
CA SER A 497 1.14 -15.11 -8.21
C SER A 497 -0.17 -15.90 -8.30
N ASN A 498 -0.90 -15.94 -7.20
CA ASN A 498 -2.29 -16.37 -7.19
C ASN A 498 -3.19 -15.35 -7.89
N TRP A 499 -4.31 -15.82 -8.44
CA TRP A 499 -5.28 -15.05 -9.26
C TRP A 499 -6.73 -15.29 -8.81
N GLY A 500 -7.71 -14.71 -9.50
CA GLY A 500 -9.13 -15.06 -9.39
C GLY A 500 -10.03 -13.87 -9.01
N ASP A 501 -11.34 -14.10 -9.04
CA ASP A 501 -12.39 -13.04 -9.05
C ASP A 501 -12.56 -12.26 -7.72
N ARG A 502 -11.63 -12.41 -6.77
CA ARG A 502 -11.46 -11.54 -5.58
C ARG A 502 -10.13 -10.78 -5.54
N VAL A 503 -9.16 -11.09 -6.39
CA VAL A 503 -7.97 -10.26 -6.56
C VAL A 503 -8.41 -8.94 -7.17
N ASP A 504 -8.20 -7.83 -6.46
CA ASP A 504 -8.70 -6.54 -6.88
C ASP A 504 -7.72 -5.86 -7.86
N VAL A 505 -6.41 -5.95 -7.61
CA VAL A 505 -5.34 -5.37 -8.44
C VAL A 505 -4.07 -6.23 -8.43
N ALA A 506 -3.14 -5.96 -9.36
CA ALA A 506 -1.76 -6.40 -9.30
C ALA A 506 -0.81 -5.19 -9.11
N ALA A 507 0.26 -5.34 -8.34
CA ALA A 507 1.34 -4.35 -8.23
C ALA A 507 2.70 -5.02 -8.37
N TYR A 508 3.79 -4.26 -8.50
CA TYR A 508 5.13 -4.85 -8.63
C TYR A 508 5.48 -5.71 -7.41
N GLY A 509 6.11 -6.85 -7.62
CA GLY A 509 6.51 -7.77 -6.55
C GLY A 509 7.49 -8.86 -6.98
N TYR A 510 8.24 -8.60 -8.04
CA TYR A 510 9.39 -9.42 -8.44
C TYR A 510 10.63 -8.55 -8.29
N ASP A 511 11.66 -9.08 -7.64
CA ASP A 511 12.99 -8.47 -7.52
C ASP A 511 12.98 -7.01 -7.02
N ILE A 512 12.19 -6.77 -5.96
CA ILE A 512 12.01 -5.44 -5.37
C ILE A 512 13.19 -5.14 -4.45
N LEU A 513 14.05 -4.20 -4.84
CA LEU A 513 15.18 -3.76 -4.03
C LEU A 513 14.75 -3.17 -2.67
N THR A 514 15.39 -3.65 -1.60
CA THR A 514 15.14 -3.27 -0.20
C THR A 514 16.39 -2.72 0.52
N GLY A 515 17.41 -2.33 -0.25
CA GLY A 515 18.71 -1.86 0.22
C GLY A 515 19.82 -2.87 -0.10
N VAL A 516 20.92 -2.82 0.65
CA VAL A 516 22.09 -3.70 0.48
C VAL A 516 22.39 -4.52 1.73
N ASP A 517 23.20 -5.57 1.58
CA ASP A 517 23.78 -6.31 2.71
C ASP A 517 25.06 -5.65 3.25
N LYS A 518 25.65 -6.28 4.27
CA LYS A 518 26.89 -5.84 4.92
C LYS A 518 28.15 -5.87 4.04
N ASP A 519 28.11 -6.63 2.94
CA ASP A 519 29.22 -6.82 2.01
C ASP A 519 29.04 -5.97 0.73
N GLY A 520 27.91 -5.26 0.61
CA GLY A 520 27.59 -4.32 -0.46
C GLY A 520 26.68 -4.86 -1.56
N ASN A 521 26.17 -6.11 -1.44
CA ASN A 521 25.30 -6.70 -2.46
C ASN A 521 23.86 -6.21 -2.31
N GLU A 522 23.14 -6.09 -3.42
CA GLU A 522 21.70 -5.78 -3.43
C GLU A 522 20.88 -6.84 -2.68
N ARG A 523 19.93 -6.39 -1.85
CA ARG A 523 18.94 -7.24 -1.17
C ARG A 523 17.56 -7.01 -1.78
N THR A 524 17.11 -7.96 -2.60
CA THR A 524 15.78 -7.92 -3.21
C THR A 524 14.77 -8.80 -2.48
N PHE A 525 13.49 -8.48 -2.64
CA PHE A 525 12.35 -9.15 -2.01
C PHE A 525 11.20 -9.31 -3.02
N GLY A 526 10.24 -10.20 -2.76
CA GLY A 526 9.23 -10.53 -3.78
C GLY A 526 8.00 -11.30 -3.29
N GLY A 527 7.19 -11.72 -4.26
CA GLY A 527 5.87 -12.29 -4.03
C GLY A 527 4.79 -11.21 -3.81
N SER A 528 3.56 -11.64 -3.55
CA SER A 528 2.49 -10.73 -3.11
C SER A 528 2.85 -10.02 -1.80
N SER A 529 3.79 -10.57 -1.02
CA SER A 529 4.37 -9.93 0.17
C SER A 529 5.08 -8.61 -0.13
N ALA A 530 5.67 -8.45 -1.33
CA ALA A 530 6.28 -7.19 -1.77
C ALA A 530 5.24 -6.23 -2.39
N SER A 531 4.21 -6.75 -3.06
CA SER A 531 3.15 -5.92 -3.67
C SER A 531 2.15 -5.36 -2.67
N THR A 532 1.88 -6.09 -1.58
CA THR A 532 0.96 -5.66 -0.50
C THR A 532 1.38 -4.32 0.14
N PRO A 533 2.63 -4.12 0.60
CA PRO A 533 3.08 -2.85 1.16
C PRO A 533 3.09 -1.70 0.14
N ILE A 534 3.30 -1.97 -1.16
CA ILE A 534 3.17 -0.94 -2.21
C ILE A 534 1.74 -0.39 -2.25
N VAL A 535 0.74 -1.28 -2.26
CA VAL A 535 -0.68 -0.87 -2.29
C VAL A 535 -1.12 -0.26 -0.96
N ALA A 536 -0.57 -0.73 0.17
CA ALA A 536 -0.79 -0.11 1.48
C ALA A 536 -0.20 1.31 1.58
N GLY A 537 0.98 1.55 0.99
CA GLY A 537 1.57 2.87 0.87
C GLY A 537 0.73 3.82 0.00
N LEU A 538 0.27 3.36 -1.16
CA LEU A 538 -0.64 4.15 -2.02
C LEU A 538 -1.98 4.45 -1.32
N ALA A 539 -2.55 3.47 -0.60
CA ALA A 539 -3.73 3.69 0.24
C ALA A 539 -3.47 4.75 1.32
N ALA A 540 -2.30 4.75 1.96
CA ALA A 540 -1.92 5.74 2.96
C ALA A 540 -1.74 7.15 2.38
N ILE A 541 -1.20 7.29 1.16
CA ILE A 541 -1.14 8.58 0.45
C ILE A 541 -2.55 9.14 0.18
N LEU A 542 -3.49 8.30 -0.23
CA LEU A 542 -4.87 8.73 -0.42
C LEU A 542 -5.52 9.18 0.90
N LEU A 543 -5.31 8.42 1.97
CA LEU A 543 -5.86 8.72 3.30
C LEU A 543 -5.26 10.00 3.92
N SER A 544 -3.99 10.31 3.64
CA SER A 544 -3.35 11.55 4.11
C SER A 544 -3.87 12.79 3.39
N MET A 545 -4.44 12.61 2.20
CA MET A 545 -5.12 13.64 1.40
C MET A 545 -6.62 13.79 1.71
N ASP A 546 -7.11 13.28 2.85
CA ASP A 546 -8.53 13.34 3.25
C ASP A 546 -9.50 12.58 2.30
N VAL A 547 -8.99 11.55 1.60
CA VAL A 547 -9.85 10.60 0.86
C VAL A 547 -10.50 9.63 1.83
N GLU A 548 -11.82 9.53 1.79
CA GLU A 548 -12.62 8.61 2.61
C GLU A 548 -12.14 7.15 2.45
N PRO A 549 -12.03 6.35 3.53
CA PRO A 549 -11.58 4.96 3.43
C PRO A 549 -12.40 4.09 2.47
N SER A 550 -13.70 4.34 2.37
CA SER A 550 -14.62 3.67 1.44
C SER A 550 -14.38 4.01 -0.04
N MET A 551 -13.67 5.11 -0.31
CA MET A 551 -13.27 5.55 -1.65
C MET A 551 -11.87 5.09 -2.05
N VAL A 552 -10.98 4.77 -1.09
CA VAL A 552 -9.59 4.32 -1.36
C VAL A 552 -9.55 3.14 -2.34
N LYS A 553 -10.35 2.09 -2.09
CA LYS A 553 -10.45 0.93 -3.01
C LYS A 553 -10.92 1.35 -4.40
N ARG A 554 -11.91 2.25 -4.50
CA ARG A 554 -12.45 2.73 -5.78
C ARG A 554 -11.40 3.53 -6.55
N CYS A 555 -10.69 4.45 -5.88
CA CYS A 555 -9.62 5.24 -6.48
C CYS A 555 -8.52 4.35 -7.06
N ILE A 556 -8.08 3.31 -6.34
CA ILE A 556 -7.04 2.39 -6.81
C ILE A 556 -7.55 1.50 -7.96
N VAL A 557 -8.68 0.79 -7.79
CA VAL A 557 -9.15 -0.21 -8.76
C VAL A 557 -9.58 0.41 -10.11
N HIS A 558 -10.19 1.60 -10.11
CA HIS A 558 -10.66 2.23 -11.35
C HIS A 558 -9.56 2.95 -12.17
N ASN A 559 -8.35 3.13 -11.61
CA ASN A 559 -7.28 3.91 -12.25
C ASN A 559 -6.07 3.04 -12.63
N THR A 560 -6.24 1.73 -12.75
CA THR A 560 -5.19 0.78 -13.14
C THR A 560 -4.83 0.84 -14.63
N ASP A 561 -3.62 0.40 -14.95
CA ASP A 561 -3.19 0.06 -16.32
C ASP A 561 -3.52 -1.41 -16.67
N PRO A 562 -3.51 -1.80 -17.95
CA PRO A 562 -3.54 -3.21 -18.32
C PRO A 562 -2.42 -4.01 -17.64
N VAL A 563 -2.73 -5.24 -17.24
CA VAL A 563 -1.72 -6.26 -16.90
C VAL A 563 -1.79 -7.37 -17.94
N TYR A 564 -0.64 -7.83 -18.42
CA TYR A 564 -0.51 -8.87 -19.43
C TYR A 564 -0.35 -10.23 -18.76
N ALA A 565 -1.03 -11.23 -19.32
CA ALA A 565 -0.98 -12.59 -18.81
C ALA A 565 0.26 -13.36 -19.30
N VAL A 566 0.73 -14.28 -18.46
CA VAL A 566 1.69 -15.30 -18.87
C VAL A 566 0.93 -16.39 -19.60
N GLU A 567 1.46 -16.82 -20.74
CA GLU A 567 0.83 -17.80 -21.62
C GLU A 567 0.44 -19.08 -20.88
N GLY A 568 -0.76 -19.60 -21.18
CA GLY A 568 -1.28 -20.83 -20.58
C GLY A 568 -1.83 -20.72 -19.15
N LYS A 569 -1.80 -19.56 -18.48
CA LYS A 569 -2.39 -19.38 -17.14
C LYS A 569 -3.69 -18.56 -17.17
N PRO A 570 -4.80 -19.02 -16.56
CA PRO A 570 -6.02 -18.24 -16.47
C PRO A 570 -5.82 -17.11 -15.45
N GLN A 571 -5.79 -15.87 -15.92
CA GLN A 571 -5.60 -14.71 -15.05
C GLN A 571 -6.84 -13.83 -15.07
N ARG A 572 -7.62 -13.95 -13.99
CA ARG A 572 -8.70 -13.01 -13.67
C ARG A 572 -8.25 -12.16 -12.49
N ILE A 573 -8.30 -10.85 -12.65
CA ILE A 573 -8.29 -9.86 -11.58
C ILE A 573 -9.34 -8.79 -11.92
N ARG A 574 -9.80 -8.01 -10.94
CA ARG A 574 -10.94 -7.09 -11.14
C ARG A 574 -10.56 -5.78 -11.83
N GLY A 575 -9.43 -5.20 -11.45
CA GLY A 575 -8.81 -4.06 -12.11
C GLY A 575 -7.67 -4.52 -13.01
N GLY A 576 -6.50 -3.92 -12.81
CA GLY A 576 -5.29 -4.17 -13.57
C GLY A 576 -4.01 -3.98 -12.73
N ALA A 577 -2.96 -3.52 -13.41
CA ALA A 577 -1.71 -3.06 -12.80
C ALA A 577 -1.92 -1.71 -12.08
N VAL A 578 -1.45 -1.58 -10.84
CA VAL A 578 -1.59 -0.34 -10.05
C VAL A 578 -0.79 0.81 -10.67
N ASN A 579 -1.50 1.87 -11.08
CA ASN A 579 -0.91 3.13 -11.51
C ASN A 579 -1.17 4.19 -10.42
N ALA A 580 -0.14 4.49 -9.63
CA ALA A 580 -0.23 5.44 -8.52
C ALA A 580 -0.53 6.87 -8.99
N LEU A 581 0.06 7.29 -10.13
CA LEU A 581 -0.12 8.62 -10.69
C LEU A 581 -1.57 8.89 -11.09
N LYS A 582 -2.18 8.01 -11.90
CA LYS A 582 -3.60 8.11 -12.28
C LYS A 582 -4.51 8.10 -11.05
N THR A 583 -4.18 7.24 -10.07
CA THR A 583 -4.93 7.09 -8.81
C THR A 583 -4.95 8.40 -8.00
N VAL A 584 -3.78 9.04 -7.78
CA VAL A 584 -3.70 10.30 -7.04
C VAL A 584 -4.31 11.46 -7.84
N GLN A 585 -4.06 11.55 -9.15
CA GLN A 585 -4.71 12.56 -10.01
C GLN A 585 -6.24 12.44 -10.00
N TYR A 586 -6.79 11.21 -9.96
CA TYR A 586 -8.22 10.98 -9.80
C TYR A 586 -8.73 11.45 -8.44
N ALA A 587 -8.01 11.12 -7.36
CA ALA A 587 -8.36 11.56 -6.01
C ALA A 587 -8.39 13.08 -5.86
N ILE A 588 -7.40 13.80 -6.42
CA ILE A 588 -7.36 15.28 -6.42
C ILE A 588 -8.59 15.87 -7.12
N ARG A 589 -8.96 15.34 -8.30
CA ARG A 589 -10.17 15.75 -9.02
C ARG A 589 -11.43 15.47 -8.21
N TRP A 590 -11.52 14.31 -7.56
CA TRP A 590 -12.66 13.93 -6.72
C TRP A 590 -12.80 14.84 -5.50
N LEU A 591 -11.72 15.10 -4.76
CA LEU A 591 -11.68 16.02 -3.62
C LEU A 591 -12.08 17.45 -4.04
N SER A 592 -11.62 17.90 -5.20
CA SER A 592 -11.98 19.20 -5.77
C SER A 592 -13.44 19.29 -6.24
N SER A 593 -14.08 18.14 -6.52
CA SER A 593 -15.50 18.07 -6.91
C SER A 593 -16.48 18.00 -5.75
N LYS A 594 -16.03 17.72 -4.51
CA LYS A 594 -16.88 17.82 -3.31
C LYS A 594 -17.31 19.30 -3.11
N PRO A 595 -18.61 19.62 -3.01
CA PRO A 595 -19.05 20.95 -2.62
C PRO A 595 -18.48 21.33 -1.24
N ARG A 596 -17.94 22.54 -1.10
CA ARG A 596 -17.20 23.01 0.10
C ARG A 596 -18.00 22.97 1.43
N GLY A 597 -19.30 22.70 1.39
CA GLY A 597 -20.15 22.56 2.59
C GLY A 597 -20.05 21.20 3.30
N LEU A 598 -19.61 20.12 2.63
CA LEU A 598 -19.61 18.77 3.19
C LEU A 598 -18.25 18.38 3.82
N ARG A 599 -17.75 19.23 4.73
CA ARG A 599 -16.65 18.94 5.66
C ARG A 599 -17.11 18.73 7.11
N GLY A 600 -18.43 18.57 7.33
CA GLY A 600 -19.05 18.42 8.64
C GLY A 600 -19.75 17.07 8.84
N SER A 601 -19.00 16.07 9.29
CA SER A 601 -19.48 14.88 10.02
C SER A 601 -20.85 14.28 9.63
N ASP A 602 -20.98 13.70 8.43
CA ASP A 602 -22.10 12.81 8.12
C ASP A 602 -21.96 11.49 8.91
N LYS A 603 -22.51 11.48 10.12
CA LYS A 603 -22.74 10.25 10.89
C LYS A 603 -23.87 9.45 10.24
N PHE A 604 -23.52 8.52 9.36
CA PHE A 604 -24.45 7.45 9.01
C PHE A 604 -24.56 6.46 10.18
N ASN A 605 -25.81 6.27 10.64
CA ASN A 605 -26.20 5.15 11.51
C ASN A 605 -26.17 3.83 10.72
#